data_AF-A0A930NLL1-F1
#
_entry.id   AF-A0A930NLL1-F1
#
_cell.length_a   1.000
_cell.length_b   1.000
_cell.length_c   1.000
_cell.angle_alpha   90.00
_cell.angle_beta   90.00
_cell.angle_gamma   90.00
#
_symmetry.space_group_name_H-M   'P 1'
#
loop_
_entity.id
_entity.type
_entity.pdbx_description
1 polymer ?
#
loop_
_entity_poly.entity_id
_entity_poly.type
_entity_poly.pdbx_seq_one_letter_code
_entity_poly.pdbx_strand_id
1 'polypeptide(L)' 'EYAKDARLQIARVVARHGFTGQIPLPDISTKAKAQAYIGLDMPKLKGQKKQFLDTIVPKWIEIAKKNKRFITKPM' A
#
# COMPACT_ATOMS: atom_id res chain seq x y z
N GLU A 1 8.45 0.16 23.46
CA GLU A 1 8.77 -1.16 24.05
C GLU A 1 8.58 -2.29 23.04
N TYR A 2 7.36 -2.67 22.63
CA TYR A 2 7.13 -3.84 21.74
C TYR A 2 8.00 -3.94 20.48
N ALA A 3 8.19 -2.85 19.73
CA ALA A 3 9.01 -2.89 18.51
C ALA A 3 10.50 -3.15 18.80
N LYS A 4 11.02 -2.70 19.95
CA LYS A 4 12.41 -2.96 20.36
C LYS A 4 12.58 -4.42 20.79
N ASP A 5 11.63 -4.95 21.55
CA ASP A 5 11.62 -6.36 21.97
C ASP A 5 11.55 -7.30 20.76
N ALA A 6 10.68 -6.98 19.79
CA ALA A 6 10.59 -7.71 18.53
C ALA A 6 11.93 -7.68 17.77
N ARG A 7 12.58 -6.52 17.68
CA ARG A 7 13.92 -6.40 17.04
C ARG A 7 14.97 -7.27 17.73
N LEU A 8 14.96 -7.34 19.06
CA LEU A 8 15.86 -8.21 19.82
C LEU A 8 15.63 -9.69 19.51
N GLN A 9 14.36 -10.13 19.47
CA GLN A 9 14.03 -11.52 19.14
C GLN A 9 14.41 -11.86 17.68
N ILE A 10 14.15 -10.95 16.74
CA ILE A 10 14.54 -11.11 15.33
C ILE A 10 16.07 -11.24 15.21
N ALA A 11 16.84 -10.39 15.90
CA ALA A 11 18.30 -10.45 15.88
C ALA A 11 18.82 -11.82 16.35
N ARG A 12 18.22 -12.42 17.38
CA ARG A 12 18.56 -13.78 17.83
C ARG A 12 18.26 -14.84 16.76
N VAL A 13 17.13 -14.75 16.07
CA VAL A 13 16.76 -15.68 15.00
C VAL A 13 17.73 -15.57 13.83
N VAL A 14 18.05 -14.35 13.40
CA VAL A 14 18.95 -14.08 12.28
C VAL A 14 20.38 -14.55 12.60
N ALA A 15 20.84 -14.36 13.84
CA ALA A 15 22.12 -14.88 14.31
C ALA A 15 22.20 -16.42 14.27
N ARG A 16 21.12 -17.13 14.61
CA ARG A 16 21.04 -18.60 14.46
C ARG A 16 21.17 -19.06 13.02
N HIS A 17 20.81 -18.22 12.05
CA HIS A 17 20.97 -18.47 10.62
C HIS A 17 22.33 -17.98 10.08
N GLY A 18 23.26 -17.60 10.96
CA GLY A 18 24.64 -17.25 10.60
C GLY A 18 24.88 -15.77 10.26
N PHE A 19 23.89 -14.88 10.44
CA PHE A 19 24.06 -13.44 10.19
C PHE A 19 24.07 -12.64 11.49
N THR A 20 25.19 -11.99 11.78
CA THR A 20 25.41 -11.24 13.04
C THR A 20 25.60 -9.74 12.85
N GLY A 21 25.57 -9.27 11.60
CA GLY A 21 25.71 -7.87 11.26
C GLY A 21 24.43 -7.05 11.44
N GLN A 22 24.51 -5.78 11.07
CA GLN A 22 23.33 -4.94 10.95
C GLN A 22 22.48 -5.43 9.77
N ILE A 23 21.18 -5.64 10.00
CA ILE A 23 20.25 -6.03 8.94
C ILE A 23 20.19 -4.89 7.91
N PRO A 24 20.55 -5.14 6.64
CA PRO A 24 20.55 -4.11 5.62
C PRO A 24 19.11 -3.66 5.35
N LEU A 25 18.87 -2.35 5.44
CA LEU A 25 17.61 -1.76 5.04
C LEU A 25 17.79 -1.14 3.65
N PRO A 26 16.92 -1.44 2.67
CA PRO A 26 16.91 -0.72 1.42
C PRO A 26 16.60 0.76 1.67
N ASP A 27 16.94 1.59 0.69
CA ASP A 27 16.56 2.99 0.74
C ASP A 27 15.04 3.14 0.63
N ILE A 28 14.40 3.52 1.75
CA ILE A 28 12.95 3.80 1.85
C ILE A 28 12.66 5.27 2.13
N SER A 29 13.61 6.16 1.82
CA SER A 29 13.51 7.61 2.08
C SER A 29 12.35 8.30 1.36
N THR A 30 11.80 7.68 0.31
CA THR A 30 10.66 8.21 -0.43
C THR A 30 9.55 7.17 -0.56
N LYS A 31 8.31 7.67 -0.68
CA LYS A 31 7.14 6.84 -0.94
C LYS A 31 7.34 5.90 -2.14
N ALA A 32 7.93 6.39 -3.23
CA ALA A 32 8.17 5.58 -4.43
C ALA A 32 9.13 4.42 -4.15
N LYS A 33 10.23 4.66 -3.43
CA LYS A 33 11.20 3.62 -3.09
C LYS A 33 10.63 2.58 -2.13
N ALA A 34 9.89 3.03 -1.11
CA ALA A 34 9.20 2.13 -0.18
C ALA A 34 8.17 1.24 -0.89
N GLN A 35 7.37 1.82 -1.80
CA GLN A 35 6.39 1.10 -2.60
C GLN A 35 7.04 0.05 -3.51
N ALA A 36 8.15 0.40 -4.16
CA ALA A 36 8.92 -0.54 -4.97
C ALA A 36 9.51 -1.68 -4.13
N TYR A 37 10.04 -1.39 -2.94
CA TYR A 37 10.61 -2.40 -2.05
C TYR A 37 9.59 -3.46 -1.61
N ILE A 38 8.35 -3.06 -1.34
CA ILE A 38 7.28 -4.01 -0.98
C ILE A 38 6.57 -4.61 -2.22
N GLY A 39 7.06 -4.35 -3.44
CA GLY A 39 6.59 -4.98 -4.67
C GLY A 39 5.35 -4.33 -5.31
N LEU A 40 5.02 -3.07 -5.01
CA LEU A 40 3.88 -2.39 -5.63
C LEU A 40 4.23 -1.80 -7.00
N ASP A 41 3.60 -2.34 -8.06
CA ASP A 41 3.60 -1.76 -9.40
C ASP A 41 2.65 -0.54 -9.45
N MET A 42 3.16 0.60 -9.01
CA MET A 42 2.38 1.84 -8.93
C MET A 42 1.90 2.36 -10.29
N PRO A 43 2.65 2.29 -11.40
CA PRO A 43 2.13 2.59 -12.72
C PRO A 43 0.89 1.77 -13.08
N LYS A 44 0.93 0.45 -12.90
CA LYS A 44 -0.21 -0.44 -13.17
C LYS A 44 -1.40 -0.12 -12.27
N LEU A 45 -1.18 0.00 -10.96
CA LEU A 45 -2.26 0.27 -9.99
C LEU A 45 -2.94 1.63 -10.24
N LYS A 46 -2.16 2.66 -10.60
CA LYS A 46 -2.71 3.97 -10.97
C LYS A 46 -3.49 3.90 -12.27
N GLY A 47 -3.00 3.17 -13.28
CA GLY A 47 -3.69 2.94 -14.54
C GLY A 47 -5.04 2.23 -14.34
N GLN A 48 -5.05 1.14 -13.58
CA GLN A 48 -6.26 0.41 -13.23
C GLN A 48 -7.25 1.27 -12.45
N LYS A 49 -6.77 2.05 -11.48
CA LYS A 49 -7.63 2.98 -10.73
C LYS A 49 -8.25 4.03 -11.64
N LYS A 50 -7.48 4.59 -12.57
CA LYS A 50 -8.00 5.55 -13.56
C LYS A 50 -9.08 4.91 -14.43
N GLN A 51 -8.83 3.73 -14.97
CA GLN A 51 -9.84 3.00 -15.76
C GLN A 51 -11.12 2.73 -14.96
N PHE A 52 -11.00 2.33 -13.69
CA PHE A 52 -12.15 2.14 -12.81
C PHE A 52 -12.94 3.44 -12.60
N LEU A 53 -12.25 4.56 -12.33
CA LEU A 53 -12.86 5.88 -12.15
C LEU A 53 -13.55 6.37 -13.42
N ASP A 54 -12.99 6.09 -14.60
CA ASP A 54 -13.53 6.58 -15.87
C ASP A 54 -14.69 5.71 -16.39
N THR A 55 -14.72 4.41 -16.04
CA THR A 55 -15.66 3.46 -16.65
C THR A 55 -16.75 2.93 -15.72
N ILE A 56 -16.43 2.66 -14.45
CA ILE A 56 -17.33 2.01 -13.52
C ILE A 56 -18.04 3.03 -12.63
N VAL A 57 -17.28 4.01 -12.11
CA VAL A 57 -17.84 5.03 -11.22
C VAL A 57 -18.99 5.83 -11.87
N PRO A 58 -18.92 6.27 -13.15
CA PRO A 58 -20.04 6.98 -13.77
C PRO A 58 -21.31 6.13 -13.82
N LYS A 59 -21.19 4.85 -14.17
CA LYS A 59 -22.31 3.90 -14.18
C LYS A 59 -22.93 3.74 -12.79
N TRP A 60 -22.11 3.68 -11.74
CA TRP A 60 -22.60 3.62 -10.37
C TRP A 60 -23.34 4.90 -9.97
N ILE A 61 -22.82 6.07 -10.37
CA ILE A 61 -23.46 7.37 -10.12
C ILE A 61 -24.82 7.42 -10.83
N GLU A 62 -24.91 6.99 -12.09
CA GLU A 62 -26.18 6.93 -12.84
C GLU A 62 -27.21 6.03 -12.16
N ILE A 63 -26.82 4.81 -11.78
CA ILE A 63 -27.69 3.85 -11.08
C ILE A 63 -28.13 4.42 -9.72
N ALA A 64 -27.21 5.02 -8.97
CA ALA A 64 -27.50 5.61 -7.67
C ALA A 64 -28.47 6.80 -7.79
N LYS A 65 -28.31 7.65 -8.83
CA LYS A 65 -29.23 8.75 -9.13
C LYS A 65 -30.61 8.23 -9.50
N LYS A 66 -30.71 7.23 -10.40
CA LYS A 66 -31.98 6.58 -10.77
C LYS A 66 -32.71 6.00 -9.56
N ASN A 67 -31.96 5.41 -8.64
CA ASN A 67 -32.51 4.80 -7.42
C ASN A 67 -32.72 5.81 -6.27
N LYS A 68 -32.53 7.12 -6.50
CA LYS A 68 -32.61 8.17 -5.47
C LYS A 68 -31.72 7.93 -4.25
N ARG A 69 -30.63 7.17 -4.42
CA ARG A 69 -29.64 6.82 -3.38
C ARG A 69 -28.34 7.61 -3.50
N PHE A 70 -28.21 8.45 -4.53
CA PHE A 70 -27.07 9.33 -4.69
C PHE A 70 -27.29 10.61 -3.89
N ILE A 71 -26.69 10.68 -2.70
CA ILE A 71 -26.71 11.88 -1.85
C ILE A 71 -25.56 12.76 -2.30
N THR A 72 -25.87 13.87 -2.98
CA THR A 72 -24.88 14.88 -3.32
C THR A 72 -24.45 15.59 -2.04
N LYS A 73 -23.34 15.18 -1.43
CA LYS A 73 -22.47 16.17 -0.79
C LYS A 73 -21.55 16.72 -1.88
N PRO A 74 -21.40 18.05 -2.00
CA PRO A 74 -20.42 18.60 -2.93
C PRO A 74 -19.05 18.01 -2.60
N MET A 75 -18.37 17.52 -3.65
CA MET A 75 -16.95 17.19 -3.60
C MET A 75 -16.13 18.47 -3.45
#